data_AF-A0A8K0X2F6-F1
#
_entry.id   AF-A0A8K0X2F6-F1
#
_cell.length_a   1.000
_cell.length_b   1.000
_cell.length_c   1.000
_cell.angle_alpha   90.00
_cell.angle_beta   90.00
_cell.angle_gamma   90.00
#
_symmetry.space_group_name_H-M   'P 1'
#
loop_
_entity.id
_entity.type
_entity.pdbx_description
1 polymer ?
#
loop_
_entity_poly.entity_id
_entity_poly.type
_entity_poly.pdbx_seq_one_letter_code
_entity_poly.pdbx_strand_id
1 'polypeptide(L)'
;MSTPDDYSQPTARWPVMEGDMIKLLQAYRGEPGDEPSAYRLWMALPRLIQPFTSLGSRHNFDTRRTAKALGSASQHEVLELLWAIPPRMLLSILRQTVAVDFHNRGVLIAAELDAPGIYVVTVEIEGRQGLFLNSEETELILQRLDQYKAAFPFINAVVTQTKNFPANGKSAASELEKLKMIGSFVKAWNKVSGRPPIPQTNKVTKEVVKAINEVATVIDKIDGINSTKKRWDWRTRGCRFCPILSKGTSGPEVIQRLSDMLRRRVFKGASGHRERAGQSPQYIGCSSDLKGRTGRYAATQSRDQSNKHLQIMLGVLDCINIDASLKTRVVLRTWKREQLPIAEALVVALGRSIVWQDGFNSEEGGGQSTSAAAPLFHANTFVKGSVWFGLNVERTSDEAKMVIEKRDKMADAMSETNRLVQSMEDSRDKLQQAAKQYPDLAERVCNQVEATEKRWVEAKKATRLLGNLCDVYTIALKELGELPDDFDAALPDSTGLDPDES
;
A
#
# COMPACT_ATOMS: atom_id res chain seq x y z
N MET A 1 -12.75 -21.08 18.80
CA MET A 1 -12.79 -20.50 17.43
C MET A 1 -13.35 -19.11 17.59
N SER A 2 -12.53 -18.08 17.42
CA SER A 2 -12.95 -16.68 17.47
C SER A 2 -14.00 -16.42 16.38
N THR A 3 -15.01 -15.62 16.68
CA THR A 3 -16.00 -15.17 15.69
C THR A 3 -15.28 -14.63 14.46
N PRO A 4 -15.69 -15.02 13.25
CA PRO A 4 -15.09 -14.48 12.05
C PRO A 4 -15.38 -12.98 12.00
N ASP A 5 -14.34 -12.20 11.69
CA ASP A 5 -14.47 -10.91 11.01
C ASP A 5 -14.75 -9.64 11.84
N ASP A 6 -14.29 -9.53 13.10
CA ASP A 6 -14.08 -8.19 13.67
C ASP A 6 -12.73 -7.60 13.20
N TYR A 7 -12.75 -6.93 12.04
CA TYR A 7 -11.61 -6.21 11.47
C TYR A 7 -11.46 -4.79 12.05
N SER A 8 -12.26 -4.41 13.04
CA SER A 8 -12.25 -3.04 13.57
C SER A 8 -11.00 -2.71 14.39
N GLN A 9 -10.25 -3.73 14.83
CA GLN A 9 -9.05 -3.57 15.64
C GLN A 9 -7.82 -4.18 14.94
N PRO A 10 -6.69 -3.46 14.89
CA PRO A 10 -5.41 -4.05 14.52
C PRO A 10 -5.11 -5.26 15.41
N THR A 11 -4.77 -6.39 14.79
CA THR A 11 -4.37 -7.60 15.50
C THR A 11 -2.98 -8.02 15.05
N ALA A 12 -2.32 -8.92 15.80
CA ALA A 12 -1.09 -9.53 15.32
C ALA A 12 -1.24 -10.07 13.90
N ARG A 13 -2.38 -10.70 13.60
CA ARG A 13 -2.70 -11.20 12.25
C ARG A 13 -2.93 -10.10 11.20
N TRP A 14 -3.43 -8.94 11.62
CA TRP A 14 -3.81 -7.80 10.78
C TRP A 14 -3.20 -6.49 11.33
N PRO A 15 -1.86 -6.30 11.22
CA PRO A 15 -1.17 -5.26 11.97
C PRO A 15 -1.61 -3.83 11.70
N VAL A 16 -2.12 -3.54 10.51
CA VAL A 16 -2.43 -2.16 10.09
C VAL A 16 -3.60 -2.09 9.12
N MET A 17 -4.74 -2.70 9.49
CA MET A 17 -6.00 -2.40 8.80
C MET A 17 -6.75 -1.35 9.59
N GLU A 18 -6.63 -0.09 9.16
CA GLU A 18 -7.35 1.04 9.73
C GLU A 18 -7.96 1.90 8.60
N GLY A 19 -9.03 2.64 8.93
CA GLY A 19 -9.61 3.66 8.07
C GLY A 19 -10.06 3.12 6.71
N ASP A 20 -9.58 3.75 5.63
CA ASP A 20 -10.05 3.47 4.28
C ASP A 20 -9.68 2.07 3.75
N MET A 21 -8.66 1.42 4.32
CA MET A 21 -8.34 0.02 3.95
C MET A 21 -9.43 -0.95 4.39
N ILE A 22 -10.03 -0.74 5.56
CA ILE A 22 -11.16 -1.57 6.00
C ILE A 22 -12.31 -1.41 5.02
N LYS A 23 -12.59 -0.16 4.60
CA LYS A 23 -13.64 0.12 3.63
C LYS A 23 -13.39 -0.56 2.27
N LEU A 24 -12.15 -0.61 1.80
CA LEU A 24 -11.83 -1.36 0.59
C LEU A 24 -11.99 -2.85 0.74
N LEU A 25 -11.52 -3.39 1.86
CA LEU A 25 -11.64 -4.82 2.11
C LEU A 25 -13.12 -5.20 2.17
N GLN A 26 -13.94 -4.38 2.83
CA GLN A 26 -15.40 -4.52 2.86
C GLN A 26 -16.01 -4.39 1.47
N ALA A 27 -15.64 -3.35 0.69
CA ALA A 27 -16.11 -3.18 -0.67
C ALA A 27 -15.77 -4.39 -1.54
N TYR A 28 -14.54 -4.90 -1.44
CA TYR A 28 -14.11 -6.07 -2.18
C TYR A 28 -14.82 -7.35 -1.73
N ARG A 29 -15.03 -7.56 -0.42
CA ARG A 29 -15.65 -8.79 0.11
C ARG A 29 -17.17 -8.82 -0.02
N GLY A 30 -17.82 -7.66 0.03
CA GLY A 30 -19.27 -7.59 0.22
C GLY A 30 -19.71 -7.95 1.63
N GLU A 31 -21.00 -8.22 1.77
CA GLU A 31 -21.62 -8.68 3.01
C GLU A 31 -21.25 -10.15 3.32
N PRO A 32 -21.41 -10.64 4.56
CA PRO A 32 -21.20 -12.05 4.87
C PRO A 32 -22.06 -12.96 3.98
N GLY A 33 -21.39 -13.77 3.15
CA GLY A 33 -22.03 -14.65 2.17
C GLY A 33 -21.85 -14.21 0.72
N ASP A 34 -21.48 -12.95 0.50
CA ASP A 34 -21.14 -12.46 -0.84
C ASP A 34 -19.83 -13.04 -1.34
N GLU A 35 -19.73 -13.21 -2.66
CA GLU A 35 -18.47 -13.48 -3.31
C GLU A 35 -17.65 -12.19 -3.48
N PRO A 36 -16.31 -12.26 -3.38
CA PRO A 36 -15.49 -11.08 -3.60
C PRO A 36 -15.62 -10.51 -5.01
N SER A 37 -15.75 -9.19 -5.12
CA SER A 37 -15.98 -8.46 -6.37
C SER A 37 -14.93 -7.37 -6.62
N ALA A 38 -14.24 -7.51 -7.76
CA ALA A 38 -13.34 -6.48 -8.27
C ALA A 38 -14.09 -5.20 -8.66
N TYR A 39 -15.35 -5.30 -9.08
CA TYR A 39 -16.19 -4.17 -9.46
C TYR A 39 -16.52 -3.29 -8.27
N ARG A 40 -16.96 -3.87 -7.15
CA ARG A 40 -17.23 -3.10 -5.92
C ARG A 40 -15.97 -2.43 -5.37
N LEU A 41 -14.82 -3.13 -5.46
CA LEU A 41 -13.53 -2.54 -5.10
C LEU A 41 -13.18 -1.35 -6.01
N TRP A 42 -13.38 -1.49 -7.31
CA TRP A 42 -13.17 -0.43 -8.29
C TRP A 42 -14.06 0.78 -8.01
N MET A 43 -15.36 0.58 -7.73
CA MET A 43 -16.28 1.65 -7.31
C MET A 43 -15.80 2.41 -6.07
N ALA A 44 -15.11 1.72 -5.15
CA ALA A 44 -14.54 2.31 -3.94
C ALA A 44 -13.17 2.98 -4.16
N LEU A 45 -12.49 2.72 -5.28
CA LEU A 45 -11.11 3.13 -5.54
C LEU A 45 -10.91 4.66 -5.63
N PRO A 46 -11.82 5.47 -6.22
CA PRO A 46 -11.67 6.93 -6.22
C PRO A 46 -11.52 7.51 -4.81
N ARG A 47 -12.22 6.92 -3.82
CA ARG A 47 -12.13 7.35 -2.42
C ARG A 47 -10.77 7.07 -1.79
N LEU A 48 -9.97 6.16 -2.35
CA LEU A 48 -8.59 5.95 -1.91
C LEU A 48 -7.62 6.94 -2.50
N ILE A 49 -7.81 7.31 -3.77
CA ILE A 49 -6.90 8.21 -4.47
C ILE A 49 -6.88 9.57 -3.76
N GLN A 50 -8.00 9.99 -3.18
CA GLN A 50 -8.13 11.26 -2.47
C GLN A 50 -7.22 11.38 -1.22
N PRO A 51 -7.14 10.39 -0.30
CA PRO A 51 -6.12 10.38 0.73
C PRO A 51 -4.68 10.43 0.20
N PHE A 52 -4.36 9.72 -0.89
CA PHE A 52 -3.02 9.80 -1.48
C PHE A 52 -2.68 11.24 -1.86
N THR A 53 -3.58 12.00 -2.49
CA THR A 53 -3.31 13.40 -2.85
C THR A 53 -3.13 14.31 -1.62
N SER A 54 -3.90 14.07 -0.55
CA SER A 54 -3.82 14.88 0.69
C SER A 54 -2.59 14.58 1.59
N LEU A 55 -2.15 13.32 1.67
CA LEU A 55 -1.11 12.86 2.60
C LEU A 55 0.31 13.15 2.11
N GLY A 56 0.54 13.16 0.80
CA GLY A 56 1.86 13.45 0.21
C GLY A 56 2.42 14.81 0.65
N SER A 57 1.54 15.82 0.73
CA SER A 57 1.88 17.17 1.18
C SER A 57 2.46 17.23 2.59
N ARG A 58 2.08 16.31 3.50
CA ARG A 58 2.56 16.30 4.89
C ARG A 58 3.94 15.70 5.08
N HIS A 59 4.36 14.82 4.16
CA HIS A 59 5.60 14.06 4.31
C HIS A 59 6.66 14.39 3.26
N ASN A 60 6.49 15.49 2.50
CA ASN A 60 7.32 15.83 1.34
C ASN A 60 7.43 14.67 0.33
N PHE A 61 6.36 13.89 0.19
CA PHE A 61 6.26 12.83 -0.81
C PHE A 61 5.37 13.29 -1.95
N ASP A 62 5.85 13.06 -3.16
CA ASP A 62 5.16 13.44 -4.39
C ASP A 62 4.11 12.40 -4.78
N THR A 63 2.98 12.37 -4.03
CA THR A 63 1.80 11.52 -4.30
C THR A 63 1.11 11.77 -5.62
N ARG A 64 1.59 12.77 -6.35
CA ARG A 64 1.10 13.11 -7.67
C ARG A 64 1.41 12.00 -8.66
N ARG A 65 2.42 11.16 -8.48
CA ARG A 65 2.71 10.10 -9.48
C ARG A 65 1.66 9.00 -9.46
N THR A 66 1.38 8.44 -8.28
CA THR A 66 0.34 7.42 -8.14
C THR A 66 -1.02 7.99 -8.51
N ALA A 67 -1.35 9.18 -7.98
CA ALA A 67 -2.63 9.83 -8.28
C ALA A 67 -2.77 10.20 -9.75
N LYS A 68 -1.70 10.70 -10.39
CA LYS A 68 -1.70 11.02 -11.83
C LYS A 68 -1.83 9.76 -12.66
N ALA A 69 -1.08 8.68 -12.36
CA ALA A 69 -1.16 7.44 -13.11
C ALA A 69 -2.57 6.84 -13.06
N LEU A 70 -3.19 6.82 -11.87
CA LEU A 70 -4.56 6.32 -11.70
C LEU A 70 -5.61 7.28 -12.26
N GLY A 71 -5.42 8.60 -12.13
CA GLY A 71 -6.35 9.62 -12.64
C GLY A 71 -6.25 9.86 -14.14
N SER A 72 -5.13 9.52 -14.78
CA SER A 72 -4.97 9.58 -16.24
C SER A 72 -5.40 8.29 -16.94
N ALA A 73 -5.46 7.18 -16.20
CA ALA A 73 -5.93 5.91 -16.73
C ALA A 73 -7.42 5.98 -17.00
N SER A 74 -7.88 5.32 -18.06
CA SER A 74 -9.32 5.13 -18.20
C SER A 74 -9.82 4.26 -17.06
N GLN A 75 -11.00 4.62 -16.58
CA GLN A 75 -11.85 3.86 -15.67
C GLN A 75 -11.85 2.35 -15.98
N HIS A 76 -12.07 2.04 -17.27
CA HIS A 76 -12.06 0.69 -17.81
C HIS A 76 -10.69 -0.02 -17.69
N GLU A 77 -9.59 0.69 -17.93
CA GLU A 77 -8.24 0.10 -17.87
C GLU A 77 -7.85 -0.31 -16.44
N VAL A 78 -8.23 0.49 -15.44
CA VAL A 78 -8.03 0.13 -14.02
C VAL A 78 -8.83 -1.12 -13.67
N LEU A 79 -10.07 -1.21 -14.16
CA LEU A 79 -10.93 -2.36 -13.94
C LEU A 79 -10.41 -3.63 -14.64
N GLU A 80 -9.90 -3.52 -15.88
CA GLU A 80 -9.21 -4.62 -16.58
C GLU A 80 -8.02 -5.16 -15.76
N LEU A 81 -7.23 -4.27 -15.17
CA LEU A 81 -6.10 -4.65 -14.32
C LEU A 81 -6.56 -5.36 -13.04
N LEU A 82 -7.66 -4.93 -12.42
CA LEU A 82 -8.24 -5.63 -11.28
C LEU A 82 -8.73 -7.02 -11.64
N TRP A 83 -9.36 -7.20 -12.81
CA TRP A 83 -9.79 -8.52 -13.30
C TRP A 83 -8.61 -9.47 -13.54
N ALA A 84 -7.44 -8.93 -13.90
CA ALA A 84 -6.23 -9.71 -14.13
C ALA A 84 -5.58 -10.24 -12.85
N ILE A 85 -5.89 -9.67 -11.68
CA ILE A 85 -5.38 -10.16 -10.40
C ILE A 85 -6.23 -11.36 -9.93
N PRO A 86 -5.63 -12.52 -9.61
CA PRO A 86 -6.36 -13.63 -9.03
C PRO A 86 -7.08 -13.19 -7.74
N PRO A 87 -8.37 -13.53 -7.53
CA PRO A 87 -9.14 -13.05 -6.37
C PRO A 87 -8.45 -13.29 -5.02
N ARG A 88 -7.82 -14.45 -4.85
CA ARG A 88 -7.05 -14.76 -3.63
C ARG A 88 -5.83 -13.85 -3.46
N MET A 89 -5.11 -13.54 -4.54
CA MET A 89 -3.96 -12.63 -4.48
C MET A 89 -4.41 -11.21 -4.17
N LEU A 90 -5.49 -10.73 -4.80
CA LEU A 90 -6.06 -9.41 -4.53
C LEU A 90 -6.48 -9.29 -3.06
N LEU A 91 -7.18 -10.31 -2.55
CA LEU A 91 -7.57 -10.39 -1.15
C LEU A 91 -6.34 -10.32 -0.22
N SER A 92 -5.30 -11.13 -0.49
CA SER A 92 -4.06 -11.13 0.29
C SER A 92 -3.29 -9.82 0.22
N ILE A 93 -3.34 -9.09 -0.89
CA ILE A 93 -2.72 -7.76 -1.02
C ILE A 93 -3.44 -6.74 -0.14
N LEU A 94 -4.77 -6.64 -0.26
CA LEU A 94 -5.60 -5.74 0.54
C LEU A 94 -5.42 -5.97 2.04
N ARG A 95 -5.36 -7.24 2.40
CA ARG A 95 -5.16 -7.73 3.77
C ARG A 95 -3.72 -7.66 4.26
N GLN A 96 -2.79 -7.33 3.37
CA GLN A 96 -1.36 -7.41 3.59
C GLN A 96 -0.88 -8.78 4.13
N THR A 97 -1.37 -9.91 3.61
CA THR A 97 -1.08 -11.30 4.09
C THR A 97 -0.51 -12.25 3.03
N VAL A 98 0.05 -11.71 1.93
CA VAL A 98 0.68 -12.49 0.85
C VAL A 98 1.70 -13.56 1.32
N ALA A 99 2.58 -13.26 2.28
CA ALA A 99 3.58 -14.19 2.79
C ALA A 99 2.93 -15.39 3.48
N VAL A 100 1.96 -15.16 4.36
CA VAL A 100 1.23 -16.24 5.07
C VAL A 100 0.33 -17.02 4.11
N ASP A 101 -0.47 -16.33 3.30
CA ASP A 101 -1.43 -16.98 2.40
C ASP A 101 -0.77 -17.84 1.32
N PHE A 102 0.48 -17.53 0.97
CA PHE A 102 1.25 -18.21 -0.06
C PHE A 102 2.55 -18.86 0.42
N HIS A 103 2.71 -19.09 1.73
CA HIS A 103 3.88 -19.78 2.28
C HIS A 103 4.00 -21.22 1.73
N ASN A 104 2.92 -22.01 1.85
CA ASN A 104 2.88 -23.42 1.43
C ASN A 104 2.15 -23.66 0.10
N ARG A 105 1.74 -22.60 -0.59
CA ARG A 105 0.98 -22.75 -1.84
C ARG A 105 1.92 -22.71 -3.03
N GLY A 106 1.59 -23.55 -4.02
CA GLY A 106 2.21 -23.48 -5.34
C GLY A 106 2.06 -22.10 -5.96
N VAL A 107 2.83 -21.85 -7.01
CA VAL A 107 2.85 -20.56 -7.70
C VAL A 107 1.50 -20.32 -8.38
N LEU A 108 0.74 -19.30 -7.92
CA LEU A 108 -0.54 -18.94 -8.55
C LEU A 108 -0.38 -18.46 -10.00
N ILE A 109 0.64 -17.63 -10.23
CA ILE A 109 0.99 -17.11 -11.56
C ILE A 109 2.47 -17.43 -11.77
N ALA A 110 2.75 -18.40 -12.63
CA ALA A 110 4.11 -18.84 -12.90
C ALA A 110 5.01 -17.65 -13.27
N ALA A 111 6.16 -17.50 -12.62
CA ALA A 111 7.13 -16.46 -13.02
C ALA A 111 7.88 -16.83 -14.32
N GLU A 112 7.67 -18.02 -14.85
CA GLU A 112 8.48 -18.62 -15.92
C GLU A 112 8.23 -18.03 -17.32
N LEU A 113 7.11 -17.32 -17.50
CA LEU A 113 6.77 -16.64 -18.74
C LEU A 113 7.40 -15.24 -18.75
N ASP A 114 8.16 -14.97 -19.81
CA ASP A 114 8.76 -13.67 -20.08
C ASP A 114 7.66 -12.67 -20.47
N ALA A 115 7.23 -11.90 -19.49
CA ALA A 115 6.16 -10.92 -19.64
C ALA A 115 6.37 -9.75 -18.68
N PRO A 116 5.91 -8.54 -19.05
CA PRO A 116 5.86 -7.43 -18.13
C PRO A 116 4.77 -7.66 -17.08
N GLY A 117 4.97 -7.09 -15.89
CA GLY A 117 3.94 -7.10 -14.88
C GLY A 117 4.42 -6.69 -13.50
N ILE A 118 3.56 -6.99 -12.52
CA ILE A 118 3.73 -6.58 -11.13
C ILE A 118 4.05 -7.79 -10.28
N TYR A 119 4.97 -7.61 -9.34
CA TYR A 119 5.32 -8.59 -8.33
C TYR A 119 5.33 -7.95 -6.95
N VAL A 120 5.13 -8.80 -5.95
CA VAL A 120 5.24 -8.45 -4.54
C VAL A 120 6.38 -9.27 -3.92
N VAL A 121 7.19 -8.61 -3.10
CA VAL A 121 8.28 -9.19 -2.33
C VAL A 121 7.96 -9.05 -0.85
N THR A 122 8.09 -10.16 -0.15
CA THR A 122 7.90 -10.24 1.30
C THR A 122 9.17 -10.78 1.97
N VAL A 123 9.37 -10.42 3.24
CA VAL A 123 10.42 -11.01 4.07
C VAL A 123 9.82 -12.20 4.79
N GLU A 124 10.40 -13.37 4.58
CA GLU A 124 9.99 -14.61 5.23
C GLU A 124 11.07 -15.07 6.20
N ILE A 125 10.68 -15.34 7.44
CA ILE A 125 11.57 -15.84 8.47
C ILE A 125 11.45 -17.37 8.53
N GLU A 126 12.58 -18.05 8.55
CA GLU A 126 12.62 -19.51 8.56
C GLU A 126 11.84 -20.09 9.77
N GLY A 127 11.06 -21.14 9.51
CA GLY A 127 10.25 -21.82 10.52
C GLY A 127 9.01 -21.06 11.00
N ARG A 128 8.69 -19.90 10.42
CA ARG A 128 7.56 -19.05 10.87
C ARG A 128 6.34 -19.03 9.95
N GLN A 129 6.37 -19.78 8.86
CA GLN A 129 5.22 -19.94 7.96
C GLN A 129 4.63 -18.61 7.43
N GLY A 130 5.50 -17.66 7.11
CA GLY A 130 5.11 -16.32 6.66
C GLY A 130 4.80 -15.32 7.79
N LEU A 131 4.71 -15.78 9.05
CA LEU A 131 4.64 -14.88 10.20
C LEU A 131 5.96 -14.11 10.33
N PHE A 132 5.82 -12.86 10.74
CA PHE A 132 6.92 -11.93 10.87
C PHE A 132 7.36 -11.79 12.33
N LEU A 133 7.67 -10.57 12.73
CA LEU A 133 8.22 -10.24 14.04
C LEU A 133 7.11 -10.07 15.07
N ASN A 134 7.41 -10.40 16.32
CA ASN A 134 6.59 -9.94 17.45
C ASN A 134 7.03 -8.53 17.91
N SER A 135 6.37 -7.96 18.92
CA SER A 135 6.71 -6.63 19.44
C SER A 135 8.13 -6.57 19.99
N GLU A 136 8.60 -7.59 20.72
CA GLU A 136 9.95 -7.62 21.32
C GLU A 136 11.05 -7.59 20.23
N GLU A 137 10.90 -8.41 19.19
CA GLU A 137 11.82 -8.44 18.05
C GLU A 137 11.78 -7.12 17.27
N THR A 138 10.59 -6.53 17.12
CA THR A 138 10.43 -5.24 16.44
C THR A 138 11.13 -4.11 17.21
N GLU A 139 10.99 -4.08 18.54
CA GLU A 139 11.69 -3.12 19.41
C GLU A 139 13.21 -3.29 19.35
N LEU A 140 13.69 -4.54 19.33
CA LEU A 140 15.11 -4.81 19.17
C LEU A 140 15.64 -4.30 17.83
N ILE A 141 14.89 -4.48 16.74
CA ILE A 141 15.24 -3.92 15.42
C ILE A 141 15.25 -2.40 15.46
N LEU A 142 14.26 -1.77 16.08
CA LEU A 142 14.21 -0.31 16.24
C LEU A 142 15.45 0.21 16.96
N GLN A 143 15.88 -0.45 18.04
CA GLN A 143 17.11 -0.12 18.75
C GLN A 143 18.34 -0.21 17.83
N ARG A 144 18.44 -1.24 16.98
CA ARG A 144 19.54 -1.39 16.01
C ARG A 144 19.51 -0.32 14.93
N LEU A 145 18.32 0.05 14.44
CA LEU A 145 18.17 1.14 13.47
C LEU A 145 18.58 2.49 14.08
N ASP A 146 18.22 2.77 15.32
CA ASP A 146 18.61 3.99 16.02
C ASP A 146 20.13 4.05 16.26
N GLN A 147 20.75 2.92 16.63
CA GLN A 147 22.22 2.81 16.72
C GLN A 147 22.90 3.06 15.37
N TYR A 148 22.37 2.47 14.30
CA TYR A 148 22.89 2.66 12.96
C TYR A 148 22.75 4.12 12.49
N LYS A 149 21.61 4.77 12.78
CA LYS A 149 21.38 6.19 12.52
C LYS A 149 22.38 7.07 13.26
N ALA A 150 22.64 6.79 14.54
CA ALA A 150 23.61 7.54 15.35
C ALA A 150 25.05 7.39 14.83
N ALA A 151 25.41 6.22 14.30
CA ALA A 151 26.73 5.97 13.73
C ALA A 151 26.88 6.47 12.29
N PHE A 152 25.77 6.76 11.59
CA PHE A 152 25.79 7.11 10.16
C PHE A 152 26.73 8.28 9.80
N PRO A 153 26.77 9.41 10.53
CA PRO A 153 27.67 10.52 10.20
C PRO A 153 29.14 10.08 10.19
N PHE A 154 29.52 9.21 11.14
CA PHE A 154 30.85 8.67 11.23
C PHE A 154 31.14 7.73 10.05
N ILE A 155 30.25 6.78 9.80
CA ILE A 155 30.38 5.82 8.68
C ILE A 155 30.53 6.59 7.35
N ASN A 156 29.70 7.62 7.14
CA ASN A 156 29.72 8.44 5.93
C ASN A 156 31.02 9.24 5.79
N ALA A 157 31.57 9.77 6.89
CA ALA A 157 32.87 10.45 6.89
C ALA A 157 33.99 9.51 6.44
N VAL A 158 34.03 8.27 6.95
CA VAL A 158 35.00 7.25 6.53
C VAL A 158 34.84 6.91 5.04
N VAL A 159 33.61 6.69 4.58
CA VAL A 159 33.38 6.36 3.16
C VAL A 159 33.73 7.52 2.23
N THR A 160 33.43 8.75 2.62
CA THR A 160 33.77 9.94 1.83
C THR A 160 35.28 10.12 1.75
N GLN A 161 35.99 9.99 2.88
CA GLN A 161 37.44 10.11 2.89
C GLN A 161 38.09 8.98 2.09
N THR A 162 37.62 7.73 2.21
CA THR A 162 38.14 6.59 1.44
C THR A 162 37.95 6.74 -0.08
N LYS A 163 36.83 7.30 -0.56
CA LYS A 163 36.62 7.61 -1.98
C LYS A 163 37.58 8.67 -2.52
N ASN A 164 38.03 9.58 -1.67
CA ASN A 164 38.95 10.66 -2.06
C ASN A 164 40.43 10.22 -2.06
N PHE A 165 40.74 8.98 -1.66
CA PHE A 165 42.11 8.49 -1.80
C PHE A 165 42.41 8.20 -3.27
N PRO A 166 43.50 8.77 -3.84
CA PRO A 166 43.88 8.50 -5.21
C PRO A 166 44.14 7.00 -5.39
N ALA A 167 43.47 6.39 -6.38
CA ALA A 167 43.57 4.97 -6.68
C ALA A 167 45.02 4.49 -6.96
N ASN A 168 45.94 5.43 -7.23
CA ASN A 168 47.26 5.16 -7.79
C ASN A 168 48.45 5.44 -6.84
N GLY A 169 48.24 5.73 -5.55
CA GLY A 169 49.32 6.07 -4.62
C GLY A 169 49.45 5.13 -3.42
N LYS A 170 50.23 4.05 -3.53
CA LYS A 170 50.60 3.14 -2.41
C LYS A 170 51.62 3.78 -1.45
N SER A 171 51.32 4.95 -0.90
CA SER A 171 52.14 5.51 0.17
C SER A 171 51.70 4.89 1.51
N ALA A 172 52.65 4.30 2.25
CA ALA A 172 52.41 3.77 3.60
C ALA A 172 51.82 4.83 4.56
N ALA A 173 52.03 6.11 4.29
CA ALA A 173 51.40 7.21 5.03
C ALA A 173 49.87 7.27 4.80
N SER A 174 49.40 6.99 3.57
CA SER A 174 47.97 6.92 3.26
C SER A 174 47.27 5.74 3.93
N GLU A 175 47.97 4.61 4.08
CA GLU A 175 47.49 3.45 4.83
C GLU A 175 47.44 3.72 6.34
N LEU A 176 48.44 4.42 6.89
CA LEU A 176 48.46 4.80 8.29
C LEU A 176 47.34 5.79 8.65
N GLU A 177 47.01 6.73 7.77
CA GLU A 177 45.84 7.62 7.93
C GLU A 177 44.51 6.86 7.89
N LYS A 178 44.35 5.92 6.94
CA LYS A 178 43.18 5.02 6.90
C LYS A 178 43.03 4.24 8.22
N LEU A 179 44.13 3.71 8.75
CA LEU A 179 44.13 2.97 10.02
C LEU A 179 43.80 3.86 11.23
N LYS A 180 44.32 5.10 11.30
CA LYS A 180 43.96 6.07 12.36
C LYS A 180 42.47 6.42 12.32
N MET A 181 41.91 6.59 11.12
CA MET A 181 40.50 6.87 10.90
C MET A 181 39.61 5.70 11.35
N ILE A 182 39.99 4.46 11.03
CA ILE A 182 39.33 3.24 11.54
C ILE A 182 39.46 3.14 13.07
N GLY A 183 40.60 3.53 13.65
CA GLY A 183 40.77 3.59 15.10
C GLY A 183 39.80 4.57 15.77
N SER A 184 39.61 5.76 15.18
CA SER A 184 38.61 6.74 15.63
C SER A 184 37.18 6.23 15.46
N PHE A 185 36.91 5.44 14.41
CA PHE A 185 35.62 4.75 14.18
C PHE A 185 35.25 3.87 15.36
N VAL A 186 36.16 2.95 15.68
CA VAL A 186 35.93 1.95 16.71
C VAL A 186 35.71 2.62 18.07
N LYS A 187 36.46 3.69 18.38
CA LYS A 187 36.27 4.48 19.60
C LYS A 187 34.90 5.16 19.67
N ALA A 188 34.47 5.81 18.59
CA ALA A 188 33.15 6.45 18.53
C ALA A 188 32.01 5.43 18.61
N TRP A 189 32.14 4.30 17.91
CA TRP A 189 31.17 3.21 17.92
C TRP A 189 31.03 2.57 19.32
N ASN A 190 32.14 2.31 20.01
CA ASN A 190 32.12 1.76 21.37
C ASN A 190 31.42 2.72 22.36
N LYS A 191 31.62 4.04 22.20
CA LYS A 191 30.94 5.07 23.00
C LYS A 191 29.43 5.08 22.78
N VAL A 192 28.97 4.93 21.54
CA VAL A 192 27.53 4.93 21.20
C VAL A 192 26.86 3.59 21.55
N SER A 193 27.58 2.47 21.46
CA SER A 193 27.04 1.12 21.72
C SER A 193 27.03 0.71 23.20
N GLY A 194 27.44 1.60 24.12
CA GLY A 194 27.43 1.33 25.57
C GLY A 194 28.44 0.27 26.02
N ARG A 195 29.49 -0.01 25.23
CA ARG A 195 30.54 -0.95 25.60
C ARG A 195 31.67 -0.27 26.38
N PRO A 196 32.30 -0.97 27.34
CA PRO A 196 33.38 -0.38 28.15
C PRO A 196 34.59 0.02 27.27
N PRO A 197 35.25 1.15 27.57
CA PRO A 197 36.41 1.62 26.83
C PRO A 197 37.62 0.70 27.06
N ILE A 198 38.31 0.35 25.98
CA ILE A 198 39.52 -0.48 26.02
C ILE A 198 40.70 0.39 26.53
N PRO A 199 41.57 -0.12 27.44
CA PRO A 199 42.68 0.65 28.00
C PRO A 199 43.66 1.11 26.92
N GLN A 200 44.06 2.38 26.98
CA GLN A 200 45.00 2.98 26.03
C GLN A 200 46.45 2.70 26.45
N THR A 201 47.26 2.10 25.57
CA THR A 201 48.72 2.25 25.61
C THR A 201 49.32 2.46 24.22
N ASN A 202 50.39 3.26 24.17
CA ASN A 202 51.07 3.73 22.97
C ASN A 202 51.79 2.59 22.23
N LYS A 203 51.18 2.05 21.17
CA LYS A 203 51.84 1.28 20.08
C LYS A 203 50.93 1.24 18.84
N VAL A 204 50.59 2.43 18.35
CA VAL A 204 49.45 2.72 17.45
C VAL A 204 49.34 1.81 16.22
N THR A 205 50.44 1.34 15.62
CA THR A 205 50.34 0.49 14.41
C THR A 205 50.10 -0.99 14.70
N LYS A 206 50.75 -1.56 15.75
CA LYS A 206 50.50 -2.95 16.18
C LYS A 206 49.17 -3.06 16.94
N GLU A 207 48.79 -2.02 17.68
CA GLU A 207 47.54 -1.95 18.42
C GLU A 207 46.34 -1.64 17.52
N VAL A 208 46.49 -0.90 16.41
CA VAL A 208 45.38 -0.75 15.44
C VAL A 208 45.20 -2.02 14.61
N VAL A 209 46.27 -2.73 14.22
CA VAL A 209 46.15 -4.05 13.59
C VAL A 209 45.58 -5.07 14.57
N LYS A 210 45.97 -5.02 15.85
CA LYS A 210 45.39 -5.84 16.92
C LYS A 210 43.94 -5.44 17.21
N ALA A 211 43.58 -4.17 17.23
CA ALA A 211 42.21 -3.69 17.44
C ALA A 211 41.32 -3.96 16.23
N ILE A 212 41.84 -3.91 15.00
CA ILE A 212 41.12 -4.36 13.80
C ILE A 212 40.96 -5.88 13.82
N ASN A 213 41.99 -6.63 14.21
CA ASN A 213 41.90 -8.08 14.38
C ASN A 213 41.00 -8.47 15.56
N GLU A 214 40.93 -7.69 16.62
CA GLU A 214 40.08 -7.90 17.80
C GLU A 214 38.65 -7.45 17.54
N VAL A 215 38.43 -6.37 16.78
CA VAL A 215 37.11 -5.99 16.24
C VAL A 215 36.64 -7.04 15.25
N ALA A 216 37.53 -7.56 14.39
CA ALA A 216 37.23 -8.72 13.56
C ALA A 216 36.96 -9.96 14.40
N THR A 217 37.69 -10.20 15.49
CA THR A 217 37.45 -11.32 16.42
C THR A 217 36.16 -11.14 17.24
N VAL A 218 35.76 -9.90 17.51
CA VAL A 218 34.51 -9.56 18.22
C VAL A 218 33.33 -9.63 17.28
N ILE A 219 33.49 -9.22 16.02
CA ILE A 219 32.54 -9.48 14.93
C ILE A 219 32.44 -11.00 14.71
N ASP A 220 33.55 -11.73 14.66
CA ASP A 220 33.59 -13.20 14.58
C ASP A 220 33.03 -13.90 15.85
N LYS A 221 33.06 -13.26 17.02
CA LYS A 221 32.41 -13.77 18.25
C LYS A 221 30.92 -13.42 18.33
N ILE A 222 30.50 -12.32 17.71
CA ILE A 222 29.09 -11.96 17.51
C ILE A 222 28.46 -12.88 16.45
N ASP A 223 29.20 -13.19 15.38
CA ASP A 223 28.84 -14.15 14.33
C ASP A 223 29.12 -15.62 14.75
N GLY A 224 29.89 -15.81 15.82
CA GLY A 224 30.37 -17.10 16.32
C GLY A 224 29.46 -17.81 17.31
N ILE A 225 28.28 -17.25 17.61
CA ILE A 225 27.24 -17.95 18.35
C ILE A 225 26.39 -18.70 17.29
N ASN A 226 26.87 -19.88 16.89
CA ASN A 226 26.21 -20.89 16.07
C ASN A 226 26.09 -20.66 14.54
N SER A 227 27.21 -20.57 13.82
CA SER A 227 27.20 -21.10 12.44
C SER A 227 28.48 -21.85 12.08
N THR A 228 28.30 -23.09 11.64
CA THR A 228 29.34 -23.95 11.09
C THR A 228 29.96 -23.33 9.83
N LYS A 229 31.27 -23.07 9.88
CA LYS A 229 32.21 -23.02 8.74
C LYS A 229 31.69 -22.41 7.42
N LYS A 230 31.51 -21.09 7.38
CA LYS A 230 31.81 -20.29 6.16
C LYS A 230 32.55 -19.02 6.58
N ARG A 231 33.87 -19.01 6.38
CA ARG A 231 34.75 -17.86 6.60
C ARG A 231 34.28 -16.71 5.72
N TRP A 232 33.75 -15.64 6.31
CA TRP A 232 33.22 -14.48 5.59
C TRP A 232 34.33 -13.47 5.31
N ASP A 233 34.51 -13.12 4.03
CA ASP A 233 35.50 -12.14 3.60
C ASP A 233 34.84 -10.76 3.37
N TRP A 234 35.10 -9.84 4.30
CA TRP A 234 34.63 -8.46 4.25
C TRP A 234 35.25 -7.65 3.09
N ARG A 235 36.38 -8.11 2.51
CA ARG A 235 37.08 -7.42 1.42
C ARG A 235 36.44 -7.64 0.06
N THR A 236 35.73 -8.76 -0.15
CA THR A 236 35.14 -9.12 -1.45
C THR A 236 33.63 -8.92 -1.54
N ARG A 237 32.91 -8.79 -0.42
CA ARG A 237 31.42 -8.73 -0.42
C ARG A 237 30.80 -7.42 0.08
N GLY A 238 31.61 -6.42 0.44
CA GLY A 238 31.14 -5.14 0.99
C GLY A 238 30.49 -5.28 2.36
N CYS A 239 30.54 -4.23 3.18
CA CYS A 239 29.80 -4.21 4.43
C CYS A 239 28.30 -4.38 4.12
N ARG A 240 27.60 -5.36 4.74
CA ARG A 240 26.16 -5.60 4.52
C ARG A 240 25.29 -4.38 4.83
N PHE A 241 25.81 -3.41 5.60
CA PHE A 241 25.19 -2.11 5.87
C PHE A 241 25.63 -0.97 4.93
N CYS A 242 26.68 -1.14 4.12
CA CYS A 242 27.20 -0.12 3.22
C CYS A 242 26.40 0.19 1.93
N PRO A 243 25.37 -0.58 1.48
CA PRO A 243 24.72 -0.24 0.21
C PRO A 243 24.16 1.19 0.15
N ILE A 244 23.76 1.75 1.29
CA ILE A 244 23.22 3.10 1.44
C ILE A 244 24.22 4.18 1.00
N LEU A 245 25.52 3.95 1.17
CA LEU A 245 26.56 4.99 1.01
C LEU A 245 27.04 5.15 -0.44
N SER A 246 26.55 4.31 -1.35
CA SER A 246 27.02 4.28 -2.73
C SER A 246 26.39 5.35 -3.63
N LYS A 247 25.23 5.93 -3.28
CA LYS A 247 24.44 6.76 -4.22
C LYS A 247 23.85 8.07 -3.68
N GLY A 248 24.53 8.76 -2.76
CA GLY A 248 24.19 10.16 -2.41
C GLY A 248 22.83 10.39 -1.73
N THR A 249 22.12 9.34 -1.32
CA THR A 249 20.86 9.48 -0.58
C THR A 249 21.09 9.66 0.91
N SER A 250 20.28 10.50 1.54
CA SER A 250 20.19 10.78 2.97
C SER A 250 19.94 9.51 3.80
N GLY A 251 21.01 8.78 4.13
CA GLY A 251 20.92 7.55 4.92
C GLY A 251 20.09 7.67 6.21
N PRO A 252 20.22 8.75 7.01
CA PRO A 252 19.43 8.94 8.23
C PRO A 252 17.92 9.01 7.99
N GLU A 253 17.49 9.59 6.87
CA GLU A 253 16.07 9.73 6.54
C GLU A 253 15.47 8.38 6.11
N VAL A 254 16.20 7.59 5.33
CA VAL A 254 15.80 6.23 4.93
C VAL A 254 15.62 5.35 6.17
N ILE A 255 16.56 5.41 7.11
CA ILE A 255 16.48 4.68 8.38
C ILE A 255 15.29 5.18 9.20
N GLN A 256 15.13 6.50 9.33
CA GLN A 256 14.04 7.09 10.11
C GLN A 256 12.68 6.64 9.58
N ARG A 257 12.46 6.67 8.27
CA ARG A 257 11.21 6.22 7.63
C ARG A 257 10.92 4.75 7.93
N LEU A 258 11.94 3.89 7.83
CA LEU A 258 11.81 2.48 8.18
C LEU A 258 11.47 2.30 9.67
N SER A 259 12.14 3.03 10.57
CA SER A 259 11.84 3.00 12.00
C SER A 259 10.41 3.46 12.30
N ASP A 260 9.95 4.54 11.69
CA ASP A 260 8.59 5.06 11.92
C ASP A 260 7.53 4.07 11.45
N MET A 261 7.78 3.38 10.33
CA MET A 261 6.93 2.29 9.84
C MET A 261 6.89 1.09 10.79
N LEU A 262 8.03 0.65 11.29
CA LEU A 262 8.09 -0.45 12.25
C LEU A 262 7.43 -0.06 13.58
N ARG A 263 7.55 1.19 14.05
CA ARG A 263 6.88 1.69 15.26
C ARG A 263 5.35 1.60 15.15
N ARG A 264 4.77 1.89 13.98
CA ARG A 264 3.32 1.72 13.75
C ARG A 264 2.86 0.26 13.85
N ARG A 265 3.78 -0.69 13.65
CA ARG A 265 3.52 -2.13 13.71
C ARG A 265 3.82 -2.76 15.08
N VAL A 266 4.26 -1.99 16.07
CA VAL A 266 4.44 -2.48 17.45
C VAL A 266 3.07 -2.59 18.13
N PHE A 267 2.68 -3.80 18.51
CA PHE A 267 1.40 -4.07 19.17
C PHE A 267 1.45 -3.67 20.64
N LYS A 268 0.48 -2.86 21.08
CA LYS A 268 0.37 -2.37 22.46
C LYS A 268 -0.56 -3.19 23.37
N GLY A 269 -1.12 -4.30 22.88
CA GLY A 269 -2.04 -5.15 23.64
C GLY A 269 -1.33 -6.09 24.63
N ALA A 270 -2.02 -6.53 25.69
CA ALA A 270 -1.47 -7.36 26.76
C ALA A 270 -0.87 -8.71 26.31
N SER A 271 -1.33 -9.27 25.18
CA SER A 271 -0.76 -10.48 24.55
C SER A 271 0.30 -10.18 23.47
N GLY A 272 0.46 -8.91 23.09
CA GLY A 272 1.19 -8.47 21.89
C GLY A 272 2.70 -8.72 21.91
N HIS A 273 3.30 -8.93 23.09
CA HIS A 273 4.74 -9.20 23.18
C HIS A 273 5.15 -10.53 22.53
N ARG A 274 4.28 -11.55 22.57
CA ARG A 274 4.60 -12.89 22.03
C ARG A 274 3.95 -13.17 20.69
N GLU A 275 2.85 -12.48 20.37
CA GLU A 275 2.17 -12.66 19.10
C GLU A 275 3.00 -12.07 17.96
N ARG A 276 3.17 -12.87 16.90
CA ARG A 276 3.91 -12.44 15.70
C ARG A 276 2.97 -11.77 14.73
N ALA A 277 3.46 -10.69 14.11
CA ALA A 277 2.77 -10.06 13.00
C ALA A 277 2.48 -11.09 11.90
N GLY A 278 1.26 -11.07 11.36
CA GLY A 278 0.79 -11.98 10.32
C GLY A 278 1.49 -11.79 8.98
N GLN A 279 2.35 -10.78 8.84
CA GLN A 279 3.10 -10.51 7.62
C GLN A 279 4.20 -9.47 7.87
N SER A 280 5.30 -9.60 7.11
CA SER A 280 6.23 -8.50 6.88
C SER A 280 5.58 -7.33 6.12
N PRO A 281 6.13 -6.11 6.23
CA PRO A 281 5.87 -5.06 5.24
C PRO A 281 6.08 -5.59 3.81
N GLN A 282 5.34 -5.06 2.84
CA GLN A 282 5.42 -5.50 1.44
C GLN A 282 6.27 -4.53 0.62
N TYR A 283 7.08 -5.07 -0.30
CA TYR A 283 7.63 -4.30 -1.42
C TYR A 283 6.90 -4.71 -2.69
N ILE A 284 6.38 -3.75 -3.43
CA ILE A 284 5.71 -3.99 -4.70
C ILE A 284 6.56 -3.35 -5.78
N GLY A 285 6.87 -4.10 -6.83
CA GLY A 285 7.66 -3.62 -7.94
C GLY A 285 7.05 -4.04 -9.27
N CYS A 286 7.41 -3.31 -10.31
CA CYS A 286 7.15 -3.69 -11.68
C CYS A 286 8.42 -4.17 -12.39
N SER A 287 8.25 -4.91 -13.49
CA SER A 287 9.34 -5.23 -14.40
C SER A 287 8.80 -5.48 -15.80
N SER A 288 9.61 -5.17 -16.82
CA SER A 288 9.40 -5.64 -18.19
C SER A 288 9.78 -7.10 -18.40
N ASP A 289 10.56 -7.68 -17.49
CA ASP A 289 11.02 -9.08 -17.47
C ASP A 289 10.79 -9.66 -16.06
N LEU A 290 9.56 -10.14 -15.81
CA LEU A 290 9.21 -10.75 -14.53
C LEU A 290 10.10 -11.95 -14.21
N LYS A 291 10.45 -12.78 -15.20
CA LYS A 291 11.24 -14.00 -14.99
C LYS A 291 12.62 -13.65 -14.44
N GLY A 292 13.35 -12.77 -15.12
CA GLY A 292 14.68 -12.35 -14.69
C GLY A 292 14.65 -11.49 -13.42
N ARG A 293 13.61 -10.67 -13.21
CA ARG A 293 13.50 -9.86 -11.98
C ARG A 293 13.17 -10.70 -10.76
N THR A 294 12.18 -11.57 -10.83
CA THR A 294 11.79 -12.44 -9.71
C THR A 294 12.84 -13.53 -9.46
N GLY A 295 13.46 -14.06 -10.52
CA GLY A 295 14.58 -14.99 -10.44
C GLY A 295 15.80 -14.40 -9.73
N ARG A 296 16.07 -13.10 -9.89
CA ARG A 296 17.07 -12.40 -9.07
C ARG A 296 16.72 -12.46 -7.60
N TYR A 297 15.51 -12.07 -7.18
CA TYR A 297 15.13 -12.15 -5.76
C TYR A 297 15.25 -13.57 -5.17
N ALA A 298 15.01 -14.62 -5.98
CA ALA A 298 15.18 -16.01 -5.56
C ALA A 298 16.65 -16.48 -5.50
N ALA A 299 17.46 -16.13 -6.51
CA ALA A 299 18.84 -16.59 -6.66
C ALA A 299 19.84 -15.75 -5.88
N THR A 300 19.60 -14.45 -5.76
CA THR A 300 20.54 -13.52 -5.15
C THR A 300 20.24 -13.32 -3.68
N GLN A 301 21.12 -13.88 -2.85
CA GLN A 301 21.53 -13.22 -1.61
C GLN A 301 22.22 -11.86 -1.87
N SER A 302 22.53 -11.49 -3.13
CA SER A 302 23.02 -10.14 -3.49
C SER A 302 21.93 -9.11 -3.22
N ARG A 303 22.11 -8.42 -2.10
CA ARG A 303 21.25 -7.34 -1.62
C ARG A 303 21.28 -6.13 -2.54
N ASP A 304 22.33 -5.97 -3.33
CA ASP A 304 22.70 -4.73 -4.02
C ASP A 304 21.65 -4.20 -5.02
N GLN A 305 20.79 -5.07 -5.56
CA GLN A 305 19.77 -4.72 -6.55
C GLN A 305 18.34 -4.59 -5.99
N SER A 306 18.17 -4.78 -4.68
CA SER A 306 16.87 -4.71 -4.01
C SER A 306 16.57 -3.30 -3.48
N ASN A 307 15.34 -3.06 -3.00
CA ASN A 307 14.98 -1.78 -2.39
C ASN A 307 15.83 -1.53 -1.13
N LYS A 308 16.27 -0.28 -0.91
CA LYS A 308 17.13 0.08 0.24
C LYS A 308 16.53 -0.32 1.59
N HIS A 309 15.22 -0.15 1.81
CA HIS A 309 14.57 -0.54 3.05
C HIS A 309 14.58 -2.05 3.25
N LEU A 310 14.37 -2.84 2.19
CA LEU A 310 14.52 -4.30 2.24
C LEU A 310 15.95 -4.70 2.61
N GLN A 311 16.96 -4.07 2.01
CA GLN A 311 18.37 -4.37 2.30
C GLN A 311 18.71 -4.08 3.76
N ILE A 312 18.29 -2.92 4.27
CA ILE A 312 18.49 -2.54 5.67
C ILE A 312 17.79 -3.55 6.57
N MET A 313 16.53 -3.89 6.28
CA MET A 313 15.75 -4.82 7.08
C MET A 313 16.44 -6.18 7.19
N LEU A 314 16.85 -6.78 6.06
CA LEU A 314 17.59 -8.04 6.05
C LEU A 314 18.93 -7.93 6.78
N GLY A 315 19.64 -6.80 6.64
CA GLY A 315 20.88 -6.53 7.36
C GLY A 315 20.70 -6.50 8.87
N VAL A 316 19.64 -5.85 9.35
CA VAL A 316 19.35 -5.79 10.79
C VAL A 316 18.87 -7.14 11.32
N LEU A 317 18.04 -7.87 10.57
CA LEU A 317 17.59 -9.22 10.93
C LEU A 317 18.77 -10.18 11.10
N ASP A 318 19.75 -10.16 10.19
CA ASP A 318 20.97 -10.95 10.36
C ASP A 318 21.70 -10.60 11.66
N CYS A 319 21.82 -9.31 11.98
CA CYS A 319 22.55 -8.84 13.17
C CYS A 319 21.91 -9.23 14.50
N ILE A 320 20.65 -9.66 14.47
CA ILE A 320 19.94 -10.20 15.63
C ILE A 320 19.68 -11.70 15.48
N ASN A 321 20.42 -12.37 14.58
CA ASN A 321 20.38 -13.81 14.33
C ASN A 321 18.99 -14.33 13.95
N ILE A 322 18.22 -13.55 13.18
CA ILE A 322 16.96 -14.00 12.57
C ILE A 322 17.23 -14.38 11.11
N ASP A 323 17.11 -15.66 10.78
CA ASP A 323 17.26 -16.15 9.41
C ASP A 323 16.05 -15.73 8.56
N ALA A 324 16.27 -14.77 7.68
CA ALA A 324 15.24 -14.18 6.84
C ALA A 324 15.64 -14.22 5.36
N SER A 325 14.68 -14.58 4.53
CA SER A 325 14.80 -14.65 3.08
C SER A 325 13.75 -13.77 2.39
N LEU A 326 13.99 -13.43 1.13
CA LEU A 326 12.97 -12.76 0.31
C LEU A 326 12.17 -13.80 -0.47
N LYS A 327 10.85 -13.68 -0.43
CA LYS A 327 9.98 -14.39 -1.37
C LYS A 327 9.34 -13.41 -2.31
N THR A 328 9.23 -13.83 -3.57
CA THR A 328 8.56 -13.05 -4.61
C THR A 328 7.36 -13.81 -5.13
N ARG A 329 6.29 -13.08 -5.41
CA ARG A 329 5.06 -13.59 -6.05
C ARG A 329 4.67 -12.63 -7.17
N VAL A 330 4.32 -13.19 -8.32
CA VAL A 330 3.72 -12.39 -9.41
C VAL A 330 2.27 -12.08 -9.03
N VAL A 331 1.91 -10.80 -9.11
CA VAL A 331 0.56 -10.30 -8.79
C VAL A 331 -0.31 -10.33 -10.04
N LEU A 332 0.19 -9.76 -11.12
CA LEU A 332 -0.47 -9.73 -12.42
C LEU A 332 0.57 -9.55 -13.53
N ARG A 333 0.19 -9.91 -14.76
CA ARG A 333 0.93 -9.57 -15.97
C ARG A 333 0.18 -8.49 -16.72
N THR A 334 0.91 -7.55 -17.29
CA THR A 334 0.33 -6.55 -18.19
C THR A 334 0.47 -7.01 -19.62
N TRP A 335 -0.49 -6.65 -20.46
CA TRP A 335 -0.51 -7.03 -21.88
C TRP A 335 -0.64 -5.84 -22.83
N LYS A 336 -0.85 -4.65 -22.28
CA LYS A 336 -0.70 -3.37 -22.98
C LYS A 336 0.54 -2.64 -22.45
N ARG A 337 1.12 -1.75 -23.25
CA ARG A 337 2.39 -1.10 -22.93
C ARG A 337 2.23 -0.09 -21.78
N GLU A 338 1.15 0.65 -21.85
CA GLU A 338 0.64 1.69 -20.97
C GLU A 338 0.17 1.18 -19.61
N GLN A 339 -0.21 -0.10 -19.54
CA GLN A 339 -0.72 -0.72 -18.31
C GLN A 339 0.33 -0.87 -17.21
N LEU A 340 1.62 -0.99 -17.51
CA LEU A 340 2.63 -1.29 -16.48
C LEU A 340 2.75 -0.18 -15.40
N PRO A 341 2.87 1.11 -15.76
CA PRO A 341 2.80 2.20 -14.78
C PRO A 341 1.51 2.19 -13.96
N ILE A 342 0.35 1.99 -14.60
CA ILE A 342 -0.97 2.03 -13.96
C ILE A 342 -1.11 0.87 -12.98
N ALA A 343 -0.72 -0.34 -13.40
CA ALA A 343 -0.72 -1.53 -12.58
C ALA A 343 0.20 -1.41 -11.37
N GLU A 344 1.38 -0.80 -11.53
CA GLU A 344 2.28 -0.56 -10.41
C GLU A 344 1.65 0.40 -9.41
N ALA A 345 1.14 1.55 -9.88
CA ALA A 345 0.46 2.53 -9.05
C ALA A 345 -0.74 1.91 -8.30
N LEU A 346 -1.57 1.15 -9.02
CA LEU A 346 -2.73 0.45 -8.46
C LEU A 346 -2.32 -0.52 -7.34
N VAL A 347 -1.37 -1.42 -7.61
CA VAL A 347 -1.01 -2.47 -6.66
C VAL A 347 -0.21 -1.89 -5.47
N VAL A 348 0.63 -0.86 -5.69
CA VAL A 348 1.28 -0.09 -4.61
C VAL A 348 0.25 0.56 -3.70
N ALA A 349 -0.80 1.16 -4.28
CA ALA A 349 -1.87 1.79 -3.51
C ALA A 349 -2.69 0.77 -2.71
N LEU A 350 -3.13 -0.32 -3.34
CA LEU A 350 -3.91 -1.38 -2.69
C LEU A 350 -3.12 -2.11 -1.59
N GLY A 351 -1.82 -2.32 -1.80
CA GLY A 351 -0.94 -2.98 -0.82
C GLY A 351 -0.33 -2.05 0.22
N ARG A 352 -0.58 -0.74 0.13
CA ARG A 352 0.03 0.32 0.98
C ARG A 352 1.54 0.15 1.10
N SER A 353 2.18 -0.18 -0.01
CA SER A 353 3.55 -0.68 0.05
C SER A 353 4.59 0.42 0.28
N ILE A 354 4.19 1.69 0.38
CA ILE A 354 5.11 2.81 0.62
C ILE A 354 5.54 2.86 2.10
N VAL A 355 6.80 3.17 2.36
CA VAL A 355 7.40 3.13 3.70
C VAL A 355 6.73 4.09 4.70
N TRP A 356 6.24 5.25 4.28
CA TRP A 356 5.52 6.15 5.19
C TRP A 356 4.09 5.69 5.48
N GLN A 357 3.57 4.74 4.69
CA GLN A 357 2.37 3.98 4.99
C GLN A 357 2.78 2.75 5.79
N ASP A 358 2.90 1.59 5.16
CA ASP A 358 3.09 0.32 5.85
C ASP A 358 4.02 -0.67 5.13
N GLY A 359 4.70 -0.26 4.05
CA GLY A 359 5.53 -1.16 3.25
C GLY A 359 7.01 -0.80 3.17
N PHE A 360 7.67 -1.27 2.11
CA PHE A 360 9.10 -1.07 1.85
C PHE A 360 9.41 -0.15 0.66
N ASN A 361 8.44 0.18 -0.19
CA ASN A 361 8.64 1.11 -1.31
C ASN A 361 9.12 2.47 -0.79
N SER A 362 10.23 2.94 -1.33
CA SER A 362 10.77 4.27 -1.06
C SER A 362 10.14 5.36 -1.92
N GLU A 363 9.54 4.94 -3.02
CA GLU A 363 8.98 5.78 -4.08
C GLU A 363 7.64 5.19 -4.49
N GLU A 364 6.85 6.02 -5.14
CA GLU A 364 5.55 5.64 -5.67
C GLU A 364 5.61 4.78 -6.92
N GLY A 365 4.50 4.09 -7.19
CA GLY A 365 4.32 3.38 -8.45
C GLY A 365 4.09 4.34 -9.61
N GLY A 366 4.25 3.81 -10.83
CA GLY A 366 3.97 4.54 -12.06
C GLY A 366 5.18 5.23 -12.69
N GLY A 367 6.39 4.97 -12.18
CA GLY A 367 7.61 5.62 -12.66
C GLY A 367 8.25 4.98 -13.89
N GLN A 368 8.00 3.69 -14.14
CA GLN A 368 8.65 2.96 -15.23
C GLN A 368 7.78 2.91 -16.48
N SER A 369 8.22 3.57 -17.54
CA SER A 369 7.73 3.25 -18.87
C SER A 369 8.33 1.92 -19.34
N THR A 370 7.50 1.08 -19.95
CA THR A 370 7.93 -0.15 -20.60
C THR A 370 8.87 0.19 -21.77
N SER A 371 10.04 -0.45 -21.79
CA SER A 371 10.88 -0.48 -22.99
C SER A 371 10.11 -1.15 -24.13
N ALA A 372 10.36 -0.69 -25.36
CA ALA A 372 9.50 -0.96 -26.52
C ALA A 372 9.48 -2.42 -27.03
N ALA A 373 10.12 -3.37 -26.35
CA ALA A 373 10.42 -4.70 -26.92
C ALA A 373 9.89 -5.91 -26.13
N ALA A 374 9.09 -5.71 -25.08
CA ALA A 374 8.55 -6.85 -24.34
C ALA A 374 7.52 -7.63 -25.20
N PRO A 375 7.55 -8.98 -25.23
CA PRO A 375 6.63 -9.79 -26.01
C PRO A 375 5.21 -9.80 -25.40
N LEU A 376 4.44 -8.73 -25.65
CA LEU A 376 3.09 -8.52 -25.10
C LEU A 376 2.06 -9.58 -25.57
N PHE A 377 2.29 -10.20 -26.73
CA PHE A 377 1.35 -11.15 -27.35
C PHE A 377 1.05 -12.36 -26.45
N HIS A 378 2.08 -12.92 -25.81
CA HIS A 378 1.92 -14.06 -24.91
C HIS A 378 1.21 -13.68 -23.60
N ALA A 379 1.42 -12.46 -23.11
CA ALA A 379 0.77 -11.96 -21.91
C ALA A 379 -0.75 -11.83 -22.11
N ASN A 380 -1.19 -11.29 -23.25
CA ASN A 380 -2.61 -11.12 -23.57
C ASN A 380 -3.35 -12.47 -23.57
N THR A 381 -2.79 -13.46 -24.27
CA THR A 381 -3.38 -14.81 -24.37
C THR A 381 -3.45 -15.47 -23.00
N PHE A 382 -2.41 -15.35 -22.17
CA PHE A 382 -2.41 -15.94 -20.84
C PHE A 382 -3.42 -15.26 -19.91
N VAL A 383 -3.45 -13.93 -19.87
CA VAL A 383 -4.35 -13.21 -18.95
C VAL A 383 -5.80 -13.44 -19.35
N LYS A 384 -6.15 -13.24 -20.62
CA LYS A 384 -7.52 -13.44 -21.09
C LYS A 384 -7.95 -14.91 -21.10
N GLY A 385 -7.00 -15.83 -21.28
CA GLY A 385 -7.23 -17.27 -21.18
C GLY A 385 -7.28 -17.80 -19.74
N SER A 386 -6.99 -16.95 -18.74
CA SER A 386 -7.05 -17.38 -17.34
C SER A 386 -8.50 -17.47 -16.85
N VAL A 387 -8.80 -18.53 -16.11
CA VAL A 387 -10.16 -18.79 -15.59
C VAL A 387 -10.65 -17.64 -14.72
N TRP A 388 -9.78 -17.08 -13.87
CA TRP A 388 -10.18 -16.01 -12.97
C TRP A 388 -10.48 -14.69 -13.69
N PHE A 389 -9.82 -14.40 -14.81
CA PHE A 389 -10.11 -13.18 -15.57
C PHE A 389 -11.54 -13.22 -16.12
N GLY A 390 -11.93 -14.34 -16.76
CA GLY A 390 -13.29 -14.53 -17.26
C GLY A 390 -14.34 -14.44 -16.15
N LEU A 391 -14.12 -15.12 -15.02
CA LEU A 391 -15.04 -15.07 -13.88
C LEU A 391 -15.16 -13.66 -13.29
N ASN A 392 -14.05 -12.92 -13.20
CA ASN A 392 -14.07 -11.54 -12.72
C ASN A 392 -14.86 -10.62 -13.67
N VAL A 393 -14.73 -10.81 -14.99
CA VAL A 393 -15.48 -10.06 -16.02
C VAL A 393 -16.97 -10.38 -15.94
N GLU A 394 -17.34 -11.66 -15.87
CA GLU A 394 -18.74 -12.11 -15.77
C GLU A 394 -19.43 -11.52 -14.53
N ARG A 395 -18.82 -11.69 -13.35
CA ARG A 395 -19.32 -11.12 -12.10
C ARG A 395 -19.47 -9.61 -12.17
N THR A 396 -18.49 -8.92 -12.75
CA THR A 396 -18.57 -7.47 -12.92
C THR A 396 -19.72 -7.09 -13.85
N SER A 397 -19.93 -7.83 -14.93
CA SER A 397 -21.06 -7.59 -15.84
C SER A 397 -22.40 -7.75 -15.13
N ASP A 398 -22.56 -8.80 -14.32
CA ASP A 398 -23.80 -9.06 -13.61
C ASP A 398 -24.06 -8.02 -12.51
N GLU A 399 -23.03 -7.62 -11.76
CA GLU A 399 -23.14 -6.55 -10.78
C GLU A 399 -23.45 -5.19 -11.42
N ALA A 400 -22.80 -4.86 -12.54
CA ALA A 400 -23.08 -3.65 -13.29
C ALA A 400 -24.53 -3.61 -13.79
N LYS A 401 -25.04 -4.73 -14.34
CA LYS A 401 -26.46 -4.84 -14.74
C LYS A 401 -27.41 -4.62 -13.55
N MET A 402 -27.12 -5.23 -12.40
CA MET A 402 -27.94 -5.03 -11.19
C MET A 402 -27.91 -3.57 -10.72
N VAL A 403 -26.78 -2.88 -10.82
CA VAL A 403 -26.66 -1.46 -10.47
C VAL A 403 -27.47 -0.60 -11.44
N ILE A 404 -27.37 -0.86 -12.74
CA ILE A 404 -28.16 -0.15 -13.77
C ILE A 404 -29.66 -0.36 -13.52
N GLU A 405 -30.10 -1.60 -13.30
CA GLU A 405 -31.51 -1.92 -13.07
C GLU A 405 -32.05 -1.26 -11.79
N LYS A 406 -31.24 -1.21 -10.72
CA LYS A 406 -31.58 -0.48 -9.48
C LYS A 406 -31.69 1.02 -9.72
N ARG A 407 -30.76 1.59 -10.51
CA ARG A 407 -30.78 3.01 -10.88
C ARG A 407 -32.05 3.35 -11.65
N ASP A 408 -32.41 2.54 -12.64
CA ASP A 408 -33.58 2.79 -13.47
C ASP A 408 -34.88 2.69 -12.64
N LYS A 409 -35.00 1.68 -11.75
CA LYS A 409 -36.11 1.61 -10.78
C LYS A 409 -36.16 2.81 -9.83
N MET A 410 -34.99 3.33 -9.44
CA MET A 410 -34.91 4.51 -8.58
C MET A 410 -35.31 5.79 -9.33
N ALA A 411 -34.94 5.92 -10.60
CA ALA A 411 -35.38 7.01 -11.46
C ALA A 411 -36.91 6.98 -11.68
N ASP A 412 -37.49 5.81 -11.91
CA ASP A 412 -38.94 5.63 -12.02
C ASP A 412 -39.66 6.02 -10.72
N ALA A 413 -39.16 5.56 -9.58
CA ALA A 413 -39.70 5.93 -8.27
C ALA A 413 -39.61 7.44 -8.01
N MET A 414 -38.52 8.08 -8.43
CA MET A 414 -38.35 9.53 -8.33
C MET A 414 -39.35 10.28 -9.23
N SER A 415 -39.60 9.78 -10.45
CA SER A 415 -40.58 10.35 -11.37
C SER A 415 -42.01 10.25 -10.84
N GLU A 416 -42.41 9.09 -10.30
CA GLU A 416 -43.74 8.94 -9.68
C GLU A 416 -43.89 9.81 -8.44
N THR A 417 -42.83 9.94 -7.64
CA THR A 417 -42.83 10.82 -6.47
C THR A 417 -43.03 12.28 -6.89
N ASN A 418 -42.35 12.74 -7.95
CA ASN A 418 -42.54 14.08 -8.50
C ASN A 418 -43.96 14.28 -9.04
N ARG A 419 -44.54 13.27 -9.70
CA ARG A 419 -45.93 13.31 -10.17
C ARG A 419 -46.93 13.46 -9.02
N LEU A 420 -46.71 12.75 -7.92
CA LEU A 420 -47.53 12.87 -6.72
C LEU A 420 -47.38 14.25 -6.08
N VAL A 421 -46.16 14.78 -5.97
CA VAL A 421 -45.91 16.14 -5.48
C VAL A 421 -46.69 17.17 -6.30
N GLN A 422 -46.59 17.12 -7.63
CA GLN A 422 -47.33 18.02 -8.51
C GLN A 422 -48.84 17.89 -8.33
N SER A 423 -49.38 16.66 -8.28
CA SER A 423 -50.80 16.42 -8.06
C SER A 423 -51.30 16.96 -6.71
N MET A 424 -50.44 16.93 -5.68
CA MET A 424 -50.76 17.49 -4.36
C MET A 424 -50.75 19.02 -4.39
N GLU A 425 -49.79 19.64 -5.06
CA GLU A 425 -49.75 21.09 -5.26
C GLU A 425 -50.99 21.58 -6.01
N ASP A 426 -51.37 20.92 -7.10
CA ASP A 426 -52.60 21.22 -7.84
C ASP A 426 -53.86 21.09 -6.97
N SER A 427 -53.89 20.10 -6.07
CA SER A 427 -55.02 19.88 -5.16
C SER A 427 -55.08 20.95 -4.07
N ARG A 428 -53.93 21.34 -3.52
CA ARG A 428 -53.81 22.44 -2.55
C ARG A 428 -54.33 23.72 -3.18
N ASP A 429 -53.90 24.04 -4.39
CA ASP A 429 -54.29 25.27 -5.08
C ASP A 429 -55.79 25.31 -5.37
N LYS A 430 -56.40 24.17 -5.77
CA LYS A 430 -57.86 24.02 -5.90
C LYS A 430 -58.59 24.23 -4.58
N LEU A 431 -58.10 23.65 -3.48
CA LEU A 431 -58.70 23.81 -2.16
C LEU A 431 -58.61 25.25 -1.66
N GLN A 432 -57.48 25.93 -1.87
CA GLN A 432 -57.32 27.35 -1.57
C GLN A 432 -58.29 28.21 -2.39
N GLN A 433 -58.50 27.89 -3.66
CA GLN A 433 -59.48 28.59 -4.50
C GLN A 433 -60.93 28.35 -4.01
N ALA A 434 -61.27 27.12 -3.63
CA ALA A 434 -62.59 26.78 -3.09
C ALA A 434 -62.86 27.43 -1.73
N ALA A 435 -61.85 27.48 -0.85
CA ALA A 435 -61.94 28.15 0.46
C ALA A 435 -62.26 29.65 0.32
N LYS A 436 -61.74 30.32 -0.73
CA LYS A 436 -62.10 31.71 -1.05
C LYS A 436 -63.57 31.86 -1.46
N GLN A 437 -64.19 30.82 -2.02
CA GLN A 437 -65.59 30.85 -2.46
C GLN A 437 -66.58 30.49 -1.35
N TYR A 438 -66.18 29.66 -0.37
CA TYR A 438 -67.05 29.14 0.69
C TYR A 438 -66.38 29.22 2.08
N PRO A 439 -66.36 30.40 2.73
CA PRO A 439 -65.62 30.63 3.97
C PRO A 439 -66.09 29.76 5.15
N ASP A 440 -67.38 29.45 5.25
CA ASP A 440 -67.92 28.62 6.35
C ASP A 440 -67.59 27.11 6.20
N LEU A 441 -67.26 26.66 4.99
CA LEU A 441 -66.80 25.29 4.72
C LEU A 441 -65.28 25.16 4.89
N ALA A 442 -64.55 26.28 4.88
CA ALA A 442 -63.10 26.34 4.90
C ALA A 442 -62.52 25.74 6.19
N GLU A 443 -63.19 25.88 7.34
CA GLU A 443 -62.69 25.37 8.61
C GLU A 443 -62.59 23.83 8.66
N ARG A 444 -63.56 23.10 8.07
CA ARG A 444 -63.51 21.63 7.99
C ARG A 444 -62.47 21.14 6.99
N VAL A 445 -62.28 21.89 5.90
CA VAL A 445 -61.29 21.59 4.87
C VAL A 445 -59.87 21.86 5.38
N CYS A 446 -59.63 22.91 6.16
CA CYS A 446 -58.34 23.20 6.77
C CYS A 446 -57.81 22.03 7.60
N ASN A 447 -58.65 21.40 8.43
CA ASN A 447 -58.24 20.24 9.24
C ASN A 447 -57.84 19.02 8.38
N GLN A 448 -58.46 18.82 7.21
CA GLN A 448 -58.05 17.77 6.26
C GLN A 448 -56.79 18.15 5.49
N VAL A 449 -56.62 19.44 5.16
CA VAL A 449 -55.42 19.97 4.51
C VAL A 449 -54.21 19.81 5.41
N GLU A 450 -54.28 20.20 6.69
CA GLU A 450 -53.16 20.06 7.64
C GLU A 450 -52.71 18.60 7.82
N ALA A 451 -53.65 17.65 7.91
CA ALA A 451 -53.33 16.23 7.98
C ALA A 451 -52.66 15.71 6.70
N THR A 452 -53.05 16.25 5.55
CA THR A 452 -52.46 15.92 4.23
C THR A 452 -51.10 16.60 4.03
N GLU A 453 -50.94 17.81 4.54
CA GLU A 453 -49.71 18.60 4.51
C GLU A 453 -48.61 17.97 5.38
N LYS A 454 -48.97 17.39 6.53
CA LYS A 454 -48.01 16.61 7.32
C LYS A 454 -47.45 15.41 6.54
N ARG A 455 -48.31 14.67 5.81
CA ARG A 455 -47.88 13.57 4.92
C ARG A 455 -47.07 14.08 3.74
N TRP A 456 -47.39 15.28 3.23
CA TRP A 456 -46.66 15.95 2.16
C TRP A 456 -45.22 16.31 2.57
N VAL A 457 -45.03 16.89 3.76
CA VAL A 457 -43.70 17.23 4.28
C VAL A 457 -42.82 15.99 4.41
N GLU A 458 -43.39 14.86 4.83
CA GLU A 458 -42.68 13.58 4.90
C GLU A 458 -42.33 13.03 3.50
N ALA A 459 -43.25 13.10 2.54
CA ALA A 459 -43.00 12.70 1.16
C ALA A 459 -41.91 13.56 0.50
N LYS A 460 -41.97 14.89 0.65
CA LYS A 460 -40.99 15.84 0.09
C LYS A 460 -39.58 15.61 0.67
N LYS A 461 -39.47 15.26 1.95
CA LYS A 461 -38.20 14.83 2.58
C LYS A 461 -37.67 13.54 1.95
N ALA A 462 -38.54 12.55 1.70
CA ALA A 462 -38.16 11.32 1.01
C ALA A 462 -37.70 11.56 -0.44
N THR A 463 -38.40 12.42 -1.19
CA THR A 463 -37.99 12.83 -2.55
C THR A 463 -36.63 13.48 -2.57
N ARG A 464 -36.35 14.40 -1.62
CA ARG A 464 -35.07 15.08 -1.53
C ARG A 464 -33.93 14.10 -1.22
N LEU A 465 -34.17 13.12 -0.35
CA LEU A 465 -33.19 12.07 -0.06
C LEU A 465 -32.93 11.17 -1.27
N LEU A 466 -33.98 10.81 -2.02
CA LEU A 466 -33.87 10.05 -3.27
C LEU A 466 -33.11 10.84 -4.34
N GLY A 467 -33.43 12.14 -4.52
CA GLY A 467 -32.72 13.03 -5.45
C GLY A 467 -31.24 13.12 -5.13
N ASN A 468 -30.88 13.39 -3.87
CA ASN A 468 -29.49 13.42 -3.43
C ASN A 468 -28.76 12.09 -3.68
N LEU A 469 -29.44 10.96 -3.48
CA LEU A 469 -28.89 9.64 -3.80
C LEU A 469 -28.69 9.48 -5.32
N CYS A 470 -29.65 9.89 -6.15
CA CYS A 470 -29.56 9.85 -7.61
C CYS A 470 -28.41 10.72 -8.13
N ASP A 471 -28.22 11.91 -7.56
CA ASP A 471 -27.12 12.81 -7.91
C ASP A 471 -25.78 12.20 -7.52
N VAL A 472 -25.67 11.62 -6.33
CA VAL A 472 -24.48 10.88 -5.91
C VAL A 472 -24.18 9.70 -6.85
N TYR A 473 -25.22 8.97 -7.29
CA TYR A 473 -25.07 7.90 -8.28
C TYR A 473 -24.68 8.42 -9.68
N THR A 474 -25.24 9.54 -10.12
CA THR A 474 -24.99 10.12 -11.44
C THR A 474 -23.60 10.73 -11.52
N ILE A 475 -23.19 11.47 -10.48
CA ILE A 475 -21.81 11.97 -10.34
C ILE A 475 -20.85 10.79 -10.29
N ALA A 476 -21.16 9.74 -9.53
CA ALA A 476 -20.37 8.53 -9.55
C ALA A 476 -20.26 7.97 -10.98
N LEU A 477 -21.36 7.77 -11.71
CA LEU A 477 -21.32 7.23 -13.08
C LEU A 477 -20.61 8.13 -14.11
N LYS A 478 -20.73 9.46 -14.00
CA LYS A 478 -20.00 10.43 -14.86
C LYS A 478 -18.50 10.39 -14.59
N GLU A 479 -18.10 10.43 -13.32
CA GLU A 479 -16.71 10.21 -12.93
C GLU A 479 -16.22 8.85 -13.43
N LEU A 480 -17.11 7.83 -13.48
CA LEU A 480 -16.83 6.49 -13.97
C LEU A 480 -16.71 6.36 -15.51
N GLY A 481 -16.93 7.44 -16.27
CA GLY A 481 -16.83 7.43 -17.73
C GLY A 481 -17.87 6.54 -18.43
N GLU A 482 -18.93 6.14 -17.70
CA GLU A 482 -20.03 5.31 -18.23
C GLU A 482 -21.18 6.14 -18.81
N LEU A 483 -21.08 7.46 -18.72
CA LEU A 483 -22.02 8.41 -19.33
C LEU A 483 -21.32 9.17 -20.47
N PRO A 484 -21.93 9.26 -21.66
CA PRO A 484 -21.43 10.09 -22.76
C PRO A 484 -21.18 11.54 -22.34
N ASP A 485 -20.16 12.20 -22.91
CA ASP A 485 -19.79 13.60 -22.60
C ASP A 485 -20.93 14.60 -22.86
N ASP A 486 -21.88 14.24 -23.72
CA ASP A 486 -23.09 14.97 -24.08
C ASP A 486 -24.33 14.59 -23.25
N PHE A 487 -24.17 13.76 -22.22
CA PHE A 487 -25.26 13.40 -21.31
C PHE A 487 -25.53 14.53 -20.30
N ASP A 488 -26.23 15.57 -20.76
CA ASP A 488 -27.00 16.45 -19.89
C ASP A 488 -28.24 15.68 -19.46
N ALA A 489 -28.20 15.15 -18.24
CA ALA A 489 -29.43 14.72 -17.60
C ALA A 489 -30.29 15.99 -17.51
N ALA A 490 -31.35 16.05 -18.31
CA ALA A 490 -32.48 16.94 -18.08
C ALA A 490 -33.16 16.47 -16.78
N LEU A 491 -32.45 16.59 -15.66
CA LEU A 491 -33.02 16.52 -14.35
C LEU A 491 -33.81 17.82 -14.17
N PRO A 492 -35.07 17.76 -13.73
CA PRO A 492 -35.82 18.96 -13.43
C PRO A 492 -35.03 19.79 -12.43
N ASP A 493 -34.79 21.05 -12.79
CA ASP A 493 -33.96 22.01 -12.07
C ASP A 493 -34.34 22.05 -10.58
N SER A 494 -33.52 21.41 -9.74
CA SER A 494 -33.77 21.31 -8.30
C SER A 494 -33.48 22.61 -7.55
N THR A 495 -33.10 23.69 -8.25
CA THR A 495 -32.73 24.98 -7.67
C THR A 495 -33.92 25.91 -7.42
N GLY A 496 -35.13 25.55 -7.86
CA GLY A 496 -36.34 26.37 -7.70
C GLY A 496 -37.00 26.37 -6.31
N LEU A 497 -36.40 25.74 -5.28
CA LEU A 497 -36.97 25.70 -3.93
C LEU A 497 -36.09 26.48 -2.95
N ASP A 498 -36.59 27.67 -2.59
CA ASP A 498 -35.99 28.60 -1.62
C ASP A 498 -35.81 27.91 -0.24
N PRO A 499 -34.60 27.83 0.32
CA PRO A 499 -34.36 27.16 1.59
C PRO A 499 -34.94 27.86 2.83
N ASP A 500 -35.44 29.10 2.70
CA ASP A 500 -35.91 29.92 3.82
C ASP A 500 -37.45 30.00 3.98
N GLU A 501 -38.25 29.29 3.16
CA GLU A 501 -39.69 29.17 3.41
C GLU A 501 -40.00 27.97 4.33
N SER A 502 -39.93 28.21 5.63
CA SER A 502 -40.44 27.32 6.69
C SER A 502 -41.48 28.00 7.57
#